data_AF-A0A3A6TW07-F1
#
_entry.id   AF-A0A3A6TW07-F1
#
_cell.length_a   1.000
_cell.length_b   1.000
_cell.length_c   1.000
_cell.angle_alpha   90.00
_cell.angle_beta   90.00
_cell.angle_gamma   90.00
#
_symmetry.space_group_name_H-M   'P 1'
#
loop_
_entity.id
_entity.type
_entity.pdbx_description
1 polymer ?
#
loop_
_entity_poly.entity_id
_entity_poly.type
_entity_poly.pdbx_seq_one_letter_code
_entity_poly.pdbx_strand_id
1 'polypeptide(L)'
;MRDIFFFDSMLTPKIITFVYWLMLFGTVISSISIMFTQYGGGLLYGLGVLIGGVIGTRIWCELLIVLFKIHENLNKIANKPE
;
A
#
# COMPACT_ATOMS: atom_id res chain seq x y z
N MET A 1 11.80 29.70 -2.44
CA MET A 1 11.06 28.48 -2.87
C MET A 1 11.74 27.30 -2.23
N ARG A 2 11.54 27.21 -0.93
CA ARG A 2 12.27 26.41 0.05
C ARG A 2 11.28 25.36 0.55
N ASP A 3 11.75 24.15 0.83
CA ASP A 3 11.03 23.14 1.62
C ASP A 3 9.98 22.22 0.97
N ILE A 4 9.92 22.09 -0.37
CA ILE A 4 9.22 20.93 -0.97
C ILE A 4 10.12 19.67 -0.97
N PHE A 5 11.44 19.85 -0.84
CA PHE A 5 12.43 18.76 -0.83
C PHE A 5 12.75 18.18 0.56
N PHE A 6 12.18 18.73 1.64
CA PHE A 6 12.22 18.10 2.97
C PHE A 6 11.24 16.90 3.10
N PHE A 7 10.49 16.60 2.02
CA PHE A 7 9.57 15.47 1.91
C PHE A 7 10.27 14.13 1.63
N ASP A 8 11.55 14.09 1.29
CA ASP A 8 12.11 12.86 0.72
C ASP A 8 12.41 11.76 1.78
N SER A 9 12.87 12.15 2.97
CA SER A 9 13.30 11.17 3.98
C SER A 9 12.22 10.76 4.98
N MET A 10 11.21 11.61 5.26
CA MET A 10 10.15 11.28 6.25
C MET A 10 8.78 11.03 5.64
N LEU A 11 8.57 11.46 4.40
CA LEU A 11 7.24 11.49 3.80
C LEU A 11 6.99 10.30 2.88
N THR A 12 8.04 9.77 2.26
CA THR A 12 7.98 8.53 1.49
C THR A 12 7.38 7.35 2.27
N PRO A 13 7.84 6.99 3.50
CA PRO A 13 7.20 5.90 4.24
C PRO A 13 5.78 6.22 4.73
N LYS A 14 5.51 7.49 5.10
CA LYS A 14 4.21 7.91 5.65
C LYS A 14 3.12 8.00 4.57
N ILE A 15 3.46 8.47 3.37
CA ILE A 15 2.58 8.45 2.18
C ILE A 15 2.21 7.01 1.83
N ILE A 16 3.17 6.09 1.83
CA ILE A 16 2.88 4.71 1.43
C ILE A 16 1.97 4.05 2.45
N THR A 17 2.15 4.34 3.75
CA THR A 17 1.23 3.85 4.79
C THR A 17 -0.19 4.39 4.60
N PHE A 18 -0.33 5.64 4.16
CA PHE A 18 -1.63 6.25 3.82
C PHE A 18 -2.27 5.60 2.58
N VAL A 19 -1.48 5.42 1.51
CA VAL A 19 -1.92 4.73 0.27
C VAL A 19 -2.31 3.29 0.55
N TYR A 20 -1.57 2.60 1.42
CA TYR A 20 -1.87 1.24 1.86
C TYR A 20 -3.26 1.16 2.51
N TRP A 21 -3.56 2.06 3.44
CA TRP A 21 -4.87 2.10 4.10
C TRP A 21 -5.99 2.40 3.10
N LEU A 22 -5.73 3.31 2.15
CA LEU A 22 -6.68 3.65 1.09
C LEU A 22 -6.95 2.47 0.13
N MET A 23 -5.90 1.76 -0.29
CA MET A 23 -6.05 0.53 -1.09
C MET A 23 -6.77 -0.56 -0.32
N LEU A 24 -6.45 -0.78 0.95
CA LEU A 24 -7.13 -1.79 1.76
C LEU A 24 -8.62 -1.47 1.90
N PHE A 25 -8.96 -0.20 2.14
CA PHE A 25 -10.34 0.25 2.20
C PHE A 25 -11.07 0.05 0.86
N GLY A 26 -10.40 0.39 -0.25
CA GLY A 26 -10.90 0.14 -1.61
C GLY A 26 -11.16 -1.35 -1.88
N THR A 27 -10.24 -2.23 -1.49
CA THR A 27 -10.36 -3.69 -1.64
C THR A 27 -11.50 -4.26 -0.82
N VAL A 28 -11.73 -3.75 0.40
CA VAL A 28 -12.87 -4.16 1.24
C VAL A 28 -14.20 -3.73 0.61
N ILE A 29 -14.30 -2.48 0.16
CA ILE A 29 -15.52 -1.95 -0.47
C ILE A 29 -15.82 -2.68 -1.79
N SER A 30 -14.81 -2.91 -2.62
CA SER A 30 -14.99 -3.60 -3.90
C SER A 30 -15.42 -5.05 -3.69
N SER A 31 -14.82 -5.75 -2.74
CA SER A 31 -15.18 -7.12 -2.41
C SER A 31 -16.61 -7.24 -1.88
N ILE A 32 -17.02 -6.33 -0.99
CA ILE A 32 -18.42 -6.22 -0.53
C ILE A 32 -19.36 -5.94 -1.69
N SER A 33 -19.01 -5.01 -2.58
CA SER A 33 -19.85 -4.67 -3.74
C SER A 33 -20.09 -5.87 -4.66
N ILE A 34 -19.06 -6.70 -4.88
CA ILE A 34 -19.13 -7.94 -5.67
C ILE A 34 -20.07 -8.97 -5.01
N MET A 35 -20.07 -9.06 -3.67
CA MET A 35 -20.98 -9.94 -2.93
C MET A 35 -22.45 -9.56 -3.12
N PHE A 36 -22.77 -8.26 -3.23
CA PHE A 36 -24.13 -7.75 -3.39
C PHE A 36 -24.62 -7.69 -4.86
N THR A 37 -23.72 -7.68 -5.85
CA THR A 37 -24.09 -7.55 -7.27
C THR A 37 -24.33 -8.87 -7.99
N GLN A 38 -23.69 -9.97 -7.57
CA GLN A 38 -23.79 -11.26 -8.27
C GLN A 38 -24.77 -12.22 -7.56
N TYR A 39 -26.02 -12.26 -8.04
CA TYR A 39 -27.07 -13.16 -7.54
C TYR A 39 -26.69 -14.64 -7.71
N GLY A 40 -26.73 -15.42 -6.62
CA GLY A 40 -26.60 -16.90 -6.63
C GLY A 40 -25.19 -17.47 -6.48
N GLY A 41 -24.13 -16.68 -6.72
CA GLY A 41 -22.73 -17.14 -6.59
C GLY A 41 -21.71 -16.05 -6.19
N GLY A 42 -22.15 -14.80 -6.02
CA GLY A 42 -21.32 -13.66 -5.69
C GLY A 42 -20.65 -13.73 -4.31
N LEU A 43 -21.24 -14.45 -3.37
CA LEU A 43 -20.70 -14.57 -2.02
C LEU A 43 -19.37 -15.34 -1.99
N LEU A 44 -19.30 -16.52 -2.62
CA LEU A 44 -18.06 -17.31 -2.64
C LEU A 44 -16.96 -16.61 -3.45
N TYR A 45 -17.34 -16.02 -4.59
CA TYR A 45 -16.39 -15.29 -5.43
C TYR A 45 -15.88 -14.01 -4.74
N GLY A 46 -16.78 -13.23 -4.14
CA GLY A 46 -16.44 -12.04 -3.36
C GLY A 46 -15.58 -12.37 -2.14
N LEU A 47 -15.78 -13.53 -1.49
CA LEU A 47 -14.95 -13.98 -0.36
C LEU A 47 -13.55 -14.37 -0.83
N GLY A 48 -13.44 -15.03 -1.99
CA GLY A 48 -12.15 -15.31 -2.64
C GLY A 48 -11.39 -14.03 -3.03
N VAL A 49 -12.10 -13.05 -3.61
CA VAL A 49 -11.53 -11.73 -3.96
C VAL A 49 -11.17 -10.92 -2.71
N LEU A 50 -11.94 -11.02 -1.63
CA LEU A 50 -11.64 -10.36 -0.37
C LEU A 50 -10.35 -10.91 0.24
N ILE A 51 -10.24 -12.23 0.37
CA ILE A 51 -9.05 -12.87 0.94
C ILE A 51 -7.84 -12.64 0.03
N GLY A 52 -7.96 -12.93 -1.27
CA GLY A 52 -6.88 -12.74 -2.23
C GLY A 52 -6.46 -11.28 -2.38
N GLY A 53 -7.42 -10.37 -2.42
CA GLY A 53 -7.21 -8.93 -2.52
C GLY A 53 -6.55 -8.35 -1.27
N VAL A 54 -6.99 -8.74 -0.07
CA VAL A 54 -6.37 -8.26 1.18
C VAL A 54 -4.94 -8.80 1.32
N ILE A 55 -4.71 -10.09 1.05
CA ILE A 55 -3.37 -10.68 1.10
C ILE A 55 -2.46 -10.06 0.04
N GLY A 56 -2.93 -9.93 -1.20
CA GLY A 56 -2.19 -9.31 -2.29
C GLY A 56 -1.84 -7.84 -2.00
N THR A 57 -2.81 -7.06 -1.51
CA THR A 57 -2.59 -5.66 -1.12
C THR A 57 -1.56 -5.54 0.00
N ARG A 58 -1.61 -6.44 1.00
CA ARG A 58 -0.64 -6.49 2.11
C ARG A 58 0.77 -6.75 1.61
N ILE A 59 0.96 -7.82 0.83
CA ILE A 59 2.28 -8.21 0.29
C ILE A 59 2.85 -7.09 -0.58
N TRP A 60 2.03 -6.54 -1.49
CA TRP A 60 2.45 -5.48 -2.40
C TRP A 60 2.85 -4.21 -1.64
N CYS A 61 2.04 -3.79 -0.66
CA CYS A 61 2.34 -2.57 0.10
C CYS A 61 3.53 -2.75 1.04
N GLU A 62 3.70 -3.90 1.70
CA GLU A 62 4.89 -4.17 2.51
C GLU A 62 6.16 -4.15 1.66
N LEU A 63 6.13 -4.74 0.45
CA LEU A 63 7.26 -4.73 -0.46
C LEU A 63 7.64 -3.30 -0.90
N LEU A 64 6.64 -2.46 -1.19
CA LEU A 64 6.87 -1.04 -1.51
C LEU A 64 7.51 -0.31 -0.33
N ILE A 65 6.99 -0.47 0.89
CA ILE A 65 7.56 0.15 2.10
C ILE A 65 9.03 -0.29 2.28
N VAL A 66 9.32 -1.58 2.11
CA VAL A 66 10.68 -2.12 2.23
C VAL A 66 11.61 -1.52 1.17
N LEU A 67 11.18 -1.44 -0.09
CA LEU A 67 11.98 -0.86 -1.18
C LEU A 67 12.34 0.60 -0.90
N PHE A 68 11.36 1.40 -0.47
CA PHE A 68 11.60 2.80 -0.13
C PHE A 68 12.45 2.96 1.12
N LYS A 69 12.30 2.07 2.10
CA LYS A 69 13.17 2.05 3.28
C LYS A 69 14.61 1.69 2.90
N ILE A 70 14.83 0.80 1.94
CA ILE A 70 16.15 0.49 1.39
C ILE A 70 16.73 1.72 0.69
N HIS A 71 15.94 2.42 -0.13
CA HIS A 71 16.36 3.65 -0.79
C HIS A 71 16.78 4.74 0.20
N GLU A 72 16.01 4.93 1.28
CA GLU A 72 16.33 5.89 2.34
C GLU A 72 17.63 5.51 3.09
N ASN A 73 17.84 4.22 3.37
CA ASN A 73 19.07 3.75 4.01
C ASN A 73 20.30 3.90 3.10
N LEU A 74 20.17 3.60 1.79
CA LEU A 74 21.22 3.82 0.79
C LEU A 74 21.59 5.30 0.69
N ASN A 75 20.59 6.19 0.67
CA ASN A 75 20.82 7.64 0.60
C ASN A 75 21.53 8.17 1.87
N LYS A 76 21.23 7.60 3.05
CA LYS A 76 21.93 7.91 4.30
C LYS A 76 23.39 7.46 4.31
N ILE A 77 23.70 6.31 3.69
CA ILE A 77 25.07 5.82 3.57
C ILE A 77 25.86 6.67 2.56
N ALA A 78 25.23 7.03 1.42
CA ALA A 78 25.86 7.83 0.38
C ALA A 78 26.18 9.26 0.82
N ASN A 79 25.37 9.85 1.70
CA ASN A 79 25.57 11.22 2.21
C ASN A 79 26.29 11.27 3.56
N LYS A 80 26.92 10.18 4.01
CA LYS A 80 27.73 10.22 5.24
C LYS A 80 29.08 10.86 4.89
N PRO A 81 29.37 12.10 5.33
CA PRO A 81 30.71 12.65 5.17
C PRO A 81 31.65 11.85 6.07
N GLU A 82 32.82 11.56 5.52
CA GLU A 82 33.98 10.99 6.19
C GLU A 82 34.38 11.72 7.49
#